data_AF-D7UNU5-F1
#
_entry.id   AF-D7UNU5-F1
#
_cell.length_a   1.000
_cell.length_b   1.000
_cell.length_c   1.000
_cell.angle_alpha   90.00
_cell.angle_beta   90.00
_cell.angle_gamma   90.00
#
_symmetry.space_group_name_H-M   'P 1'
#
loop_
_entity.id
_entity.type
_entity.pdbx_description
1 polymer ?
#
loop_
_entity_poly.entity_id
_entity_poly.type
_entity_poly.pdbx_seq_one_letter_code
_entity_poly.pdbx_strand_id
1 'polypeptide(L)' 'DLSICTFVLEQSLSVRALQEMLANTVEKSEGTAQGGGHRTLLYGHAILLRHSYSGM' A
#
# COMPACT_ATOMS: atom_id res chain seq x y z
N ASP A 1 -11.25 -18.59 -14.16
CA ASP A 1 -10.10 -18.73 -13.26
C ASP A 1 -10.22 -17.65 -12.18
N LEU A 2 -10.20 -18.03 -10.90
CA LEU A 2 -10.39 -17.06 -9.81
C LEU A 2 -9.07 -16.39 -9.40
N SER A 3 -7.93 -16.95 -9.83
CA SER A 3 -6.60 -16.47 -9.45
C SER A 3 -6.29 -15.09 -10.06
N ILE A 4 -6.86 -14.78 -11.22
CA ILE A 4 -6.77 -13.46 -11.88
C ILE A 4 -7.67 -12.37 -11.26
N CYS A 5 -8.50 -12.70 -10.29
CA CYS A 5 -9.38 -11.74 -9.61
C CYS A 5 -8.92 -11.46 -8.17
N THR A 6 -7.78 -12.01 -7.75
CA THR A 6 -7.33 -11.96 -6.37
C THR A 6 -6.30 -10.84 -6.17
N PHE A 7 -6.55 -9.97 -5.21
CA PHE A 7 -5.65 -8.87 -4.83
C PHE A 7 -5.25 -8.98 -3.36
N VAL A 8 -4.01 -8.63 -3.06
CA VAL A 8 -3.47 -8.52 -1.71
C VAL A 8 -3.40 -7.05 -1.33
N LEU A 9 -3.87 -6.72 -0.13
CA LEU A 9 -3.69 -5.39 0.45
C LEU A 9 -2.26 -5.24 0.97
N GLU A 10 -1.41 -4.53 0.21
CA GLU A 10 -0.01 -4.28 0.58
C GLU A 10 0.10 -3.13 1.59
N GLN A 11 -0.73 -2.09 1.46
CA GLN A 11 -0.66 -0.92 2.33
C GLN A 11 -2.02 -0.28 2.59
N SER A 12 -2.17 0.30 3.78
CA SER A 12 -3.27 1.20 4.13
C SER A 12 -2.71 2.37 4.94
N LEU A 13 -2.89 3.60 4.45
CA LEU A 13 -2.38 4.82 5.06
C LEU A 13 -3.47 5.89 5.18
N SER A 14 -3.42 6.67 6.25
CA SER A 14 -4.20 7.90 6.32
C SER A 14 -3.75 8.89 5.24
N VAL A 15 -4.64 9.81 4.87
CA VAL A 15 -4.35 10.83 3.84
C VAL A 15 -3.09 11.65 4.18
N ARG A 16 -2.94 12.04 5.45
CA ARG A 16 -1.78 12.82 5.89
C ARG A 16 -0.48 12.03 5.79
N ALA A 17 -0.49 10.78 6.27
CA ALA A 17 0.69 9.91 6.19
C ALA A 17 1.05 9.58 4.73
N LEU A 18 0.05 9.41 3.86
CA LEU A 18 0.28 9.24 2.43
C LEU A 18 0.92 10.48 1.81
N GLN A 19 0.41 11.67 2.13
CA GLN A 19 0.98 12.93 1.62
C GLN A 19 2.43 13.10 2.07
N GLU A 20 2.73 12.83 3.35
CA GLU A 20 4.09 12.86 3.89
C GLU A 20 4.98 11.82 3.21
N MET A 21 4.48 10.60 2.97
CA MET A 21 5.22 9.53 2.29
C MET A 21 5.54 9.89 0.83
N LEU A 22 4.59 10.44 0.08
CA LEU A 22 4.81 10.87 -1.31
C LEU A 22 5.75 12.06 -1.41
N ALA A 23 5.65 13.02 -0.47
CA ALA A 23 6.57 14.14 -0.39
C ALA A 23 8.01 13.68 -0.07
N ASN A 24 8.16 12.66 0.78
CA ASN A 24 9.47 12.13 1.17
C ASN A 24 10.04 11.12 0.16
N THR A 25 9.22 10.48 -0.67
CA THR A 25 9.68 9.52 -1.70
C THR A 25 10.55 10.19 -2.77
N VAL A 26 10.33 11.49 -3.02
CA VAL A 26 11.18 12.28 -3.94
C VAL A 26 12.63 12.38 -3.43
N GLU A 27 12.82 12.39 -2.11
CA GLU A 27 14.12 12.57 -1.46
C GLU A 27 14.79 11.24 -1.07
N LYS A 28 14.01 10.14 -0.99
CA LYS A 28 14.47 8.86 -0.45
C LYS A 28 14.01 7.70 -1.33
N SER A 29 14.78 7.42 -2.38
CA SER A 29 14.52 6.35 -3.36
C SER A 29 14.68 4.91 -2.81
N GLU A 30 14.88 4.74 -1.50
CA GLU A 30 15.16 3.43 -0.90
C GLU A 30 14.15 3.11 0.21
N GLY A 31 13.17 2.26 -0.14
CA GLY A 31 12.57 1.28 0.77
C GLY A 31 11.66 1.84 1.88
N THR A 32 10.51 2.40 1.54
CA THR A 32 9.40 2.60 2.50
C THR A 32 8.56 1.33 2.65
N ALA A 33 9.20 0.20 2.95
CA ALA A 33 8.53 -1.01 3.43
C ALA A 33 8.08 -0.84 4.89
N GLN A 34 7.38 0.24 5.20
CA GLN A 34 7.03 0.60 6.56
C GLN A 34 5.62 0.10 6.87
N GLY A 35 5.52 -1.20 7.16
CA GLY A 35 4.29 -1.74 7.72
C GLY A 35 4.13 -3.25 7.75
N GLY A 36 5.12 -3.98 8.26
CA GLY A 36 4.93 -5.38 8.63
C GLY A 36 3.90 -5.52 9.76
N GLY A 37 2.67 -5.87 9.44
CA GLY A 37 1.60 -6.20 10.38
C GLY A 37 0.21 -6.15 9.75
N HIS A 38 -0.72 -6.97 10.24
CA HIS A 38 -2.14 -6.89 9.84
C HIS A 38 -2.75 -5.61 10.41
N ARG A 39 -2.68 -4.52 9.65
CA ARG A 39 -3.34 -3.27 10.00
C ARG A 39 -4.82 -3.38 9.68
N THR A 40 -5.67 -3.01 10.63
CA THR A 40 -7.10 -2.87 10.38
C THR A 40 -7.33 -1.74 9.38
N LEU A 41 -8.13 -2.01 8.33
CA LEU A 41 -8.57 -0.99 7.39
C LEU A 41 -9.48 0.02 8.10
N LEU A 42 -9.15 1.30 7.99
CA LEU A 42 -9.94 2.38 8.53
C LEU A 42 -10.56 3.19 7.38
N TYR A 43 -11.76 3.72 7.60
CA TYR A 43 -12.38 4.63 6.65
C TYR A 43 -11.54 5.89 6.46
N GLY A 44 -11.43 6.35 5.21
CA GLY A 44 -10.59 7.49 4.85
C GLY A 44 -9.11 7.16 4.63
N HIS A 45 -8.72 5.89 4.68
CA HIS A 45 -7.39 5.48 4.27
C HIS A 45 -7.29 5.30 2.75
N ALA A 46 -6.14 5.68 2.20
CA ALA A 46 -5.70 5.24 0.90
C ALA A 46 -5.13 3.81 1.01
N ILE A 47 -5.33 3.01 -0.04
CA ILE A 47 -4.90 1.61 -0.07
C ILE A 47 -4.00 1.33 -1.29
N LEU A 48 -3.04 0.44 -1.09
CA LEU A 48 -2.23 -0.14 -2.17
C LEU A 48 -2.59 -1.62 -2.28
N LEU A 49 -3.04 -2.01 -3.46
CA LEU A 49 -3.37 -3.39 -3.79
C LEU A 49 -2.32 -3.93 -4.76
N ARG A 50 -1.92 -5.19 -4.56
CA ARG A 50 -1.08 -5.93 -5.50
C ARG A 50 -1.88 -7.09 -6.06
N HIS A 51 -1.87 -7.21 -7.38
CA HIS A 51 -2.52 -8.31 -8.07
C HIS A 51 -1.75 -9.61 -7.82
N SER A 52 -2.43 -10.64 -7.31
CA SER A 52 -1.78 -11.88 -6.85
C SER A 52 -1.12 -12.65 -7.98
N TYR A 53 -1.70 -12.57 -9.19
CA TYR A 53 -1.20 -13.28 -10.36
C TYR A 53 -0.06 -12.54 -11.08
N SER A 54 -0.22 -11.24 -11.37
CA SER A 54 0.79 -10.49 -12.13
C SER A 54 1.85 -9.80 -11.26
N GLY A 55 1.60 -9.65 -9.95
CA GLY A 55 2.46 -8.87 -9.06
C GLY A 55 2.45 -7.36 -9.32
N MET A 56 1.59 -6.90 -10.24
CA MET A 56 1.38 -5.48 -10.55
C MET A 56 0.50 -4.79 -9.51
#